data_AF-A0AAE0RAE8-F1
#
_entry.id   AF-A0AAE0RAE8-F1
#
_cell.length_a   1.000
_cell.length_b   1.000
_cell.length_c   1.000
_cell.angle_alpha   90.00
_cell.angle_beta   90.00
_cell.angle_gamma   90.00
#
_symmetry.space_group_name_H-M   'P 1'
#
loop_
_entity.id
_entity.type
_entity.pdbx_description
1 polymer ?
#
loop_
_entity_poly.entity_id
_entity_poly.type
_entity_poly.pdbx_seq_one_letter_code
_entity_poly.pdbx_strand_id
1 'polypeptide(L)'
;MTSAKTSFYKEKLEISAQDPRKLHNIFSSLLNPLAPPAPSSLTAEVFTTFYTEKIDKICQTFTSAPTSSTSHSQHSVTPSLKQLSTVTAEEVLQIIRSCNPNTSSLDPIPSTMLQTISPDLLPFITTVINGS
;
A
#
# COMPACT_ATOMS: atom_id res chain seq x y z
N MET A 1 -15.42 -20.38 21.34
CA MET A 1 -16.28 -19.47 22.15
C MET A 1 -16.45 -20.11 23.52
N THR A 2 -16.01 -19.46 24.59
CA THR A 2 -15.87 -20.07 25.93
C THR A 2 -17.24 -20.32 26.59
N SER A 3 -17.42 -21.48 27.25
CA SER A 3 -18.69 -21.88 27.92
C SER A 3 -19.24 -20.78 28.85
N ALA A 4 -18.36 -20.11 29.60
CA ALA A 4 -18.72 -19.01 30.49
C ALA A 4 -19.36 -17.80 29.76
N LYS A 5 -18.89 -17.47 28.55
CA LYS A 5 -19.43 -16.34 27.76
C LYS A 5 -20.86 -16.62 27.33
N THR A 6 -21.15 -17.86 26.94
CA THR A 6 -22.49 -18.28 26.52
C THR A 6 -23.48 -18.20 27.68
N SER A 7 -23.12 -18.69 28.87
CA SER A 7 -23.99 -18.63 30.04
C SER A 7 -24.30 -17.19 30.47
N PHE A 8 -23.29 -16.31 30.47
CA PHE A 8 -23.45 -14.89 30.81
C PHE A 8 -24.46 -14.17 29.90
N TYR A 9 -24.38 -14.37 28.59
CA TYR A 9 -25.31 -13.70 27.67
C TYR A 9 -26.71 -14.31 27.70
N LYS A 10 -26.85 -15.62 27.97
CA LYS A 10 -28.16 -16.24 28.18
C LYS A 10 -28.87 -15.64 29.39
N GLU A 11 -28.19 -15.58 30.53
CA GLU A 11 -28.74 -14.98 31.76
C GLU A 11 -29.09 -13.50 31.55
N LYS A 12 -28.21 -12.73 30.90
CA LYS A 12 -28.43 -11.31 30.62
C LYS A 12 -29.64 -11.08 29.69
N LEU A 13 -29.89 -11.98 28.74
CA LEU A 13 -31.06 -11.94 27.85
C LEU A 13 -32.35 -12.20 28.63
N GLU A 14 -32.38 -13.22 29.50
CA GLU A 14 -33.54 -13.55 30.33
C GLU A 14 -33.91 -12.40 31.28
N ILE A 15 -32.92 -11.82 31.98
CA ILE A 15 -33.14 -10.68 32.90
C ILE A 15 -33.66 -9.44 32.16
N SER A 16 -33.29 -9.28 30.88
CA SER A 16 -33.63 -8.10 30.08
C SER A 16 -34.83 -8.31 29.16
N ALA A 17 -35.53 -9.44 29.24
CA ALA A 17 -36.58 -9.84 28.29
C ALA A 17 -37.75 -8.85 28.21
N GLN A 18 -38.07 -8.15 29.30
CA GLN A 18 -39.17 -7.18 29.36
C GLN A 18 -38.77 -5.74 29.00
N ASP A 19 -37.49 -5.48 28.72
CA ASP A 19 -36.99 -4.15 28.36
C ASP A 19 -36.43 -4.16 26.92
N PRO A 20 -37.22 -3.73 25.92
CA PRO A 20 -36.81 -3.78 24.53
C PRO A 20 -35.56 -2.94 24.22
N ARG A 21 -35.28 -1.88 25.00
CA ARG A 21 -34.07 -1.06 24.81
C ARG A 21 -32.83 -1.79 25.29
N LYS A 22 -32.91 -2.47 26.44
CA LYS A 22 -31.80 -3.30 26.94
C LYS A 22 -31.55 -4.48 25.99
N LEU A 23 -32.61 -5.11 25.49
CA LEU A 23 -32.49 -6.21 24.54
C LEU A 23 -31.78 -5.75 23.25
N HIS A 24 -32.23 -4.63 22.67
CA HIS A 24 -31.59 -4.03 21.51
C HIS A 24 -30.10 -3.71 21.74
N ASN A 25 -29.76 -3.15 22.90
CA ASN A 25 -28.36 -2.85 23.24
C ASN A 25 -27.49 -4.11 23.36
N ILE A 26 -28.03 -5.21 23.90
CA ILE A 26 -27.33 -6.49 23.97
C ILE A 26 -27.06 -7.03 22.56
N PHE A 27 -28.07 -7.03 21.68
CA PHE A 27 -27.89 -7.45 20.29
C PHE A 27 -26.91 -6.55 19.53
N SER A 28 -27.06 -5.23 19.65
CA SER A 28 -26.17 -4.27 19.01
C SER A 28 -24.71 -4.47 19.45
N SER A 29 -24.46 -4.76 20.74
CA SER A 29 -23.11 -5.04 21.23
C SER A 29 -22.53 -6.36 20.72
N LEU A 30 -23.37 -7.36 20.44
CA LEU A 30 -22.93 -8.66 19.92
C LEU A 30 -22.69 -8.62 18.41
N LEU A 31 -23.51 -7.86 17.69
CA LEU A 31 -23.47 -7.76 16.23
C LEU A 31 -22.50 -6.68 15.74
N ASN A 32 -22.29 -5.62 16.54
CA ASN A 32 -21.35 -4.55 16.28
C ASN A 32 -20.30 -4.50 17.41
N PRO A 33 -19.37 -5.47 17.47
CA PRO A 33 -18.31 -5.44 18.46
C PRO A 33 -17.51 -4.14 18.30
N LEU A 34 -17.25 -3.45 19.42
CA LEU A 34 -16.38 -2.28 19.43
C LEU A 34 -15.03 -2.70 18.85
N ALA A 35 -14.47 -1.89 17.94
CA ALA A 35 -13.18 -2.18 17.34
C ALA A 35 -12.18 -2.51 18.47
N PRO A 36 -11.42 -3.62 18.34
CA PRO A 36 -10.43 -3.95 19.35
C PRO A 36 -9.52 -2.73 19.54
N PRO A 37 -9.12 -2.41 20.78
CA PRO A 37 -8.12 -1.37 21.01
C PRO A 37 -6.91 -1.69 20.13
N ALA A 38 -6.30 -0.65 19.55
CA ALA A 38 -5.07 -0.80 18.78
C ALA A 38 -4.10 -1.68 19.58
N PRO A 39 -3.45 -2.68 18.96
CA PRO A 39 -2.56 -3.57 19.68
C PRO A 39 -1.53 -2.71 20.44
N SER A 40 -1.50 -2.87 21.75
CA SER A 40 -0.53 -2.20 22.61
C SER A 40 0.88 -2.64 22.19
N SER A 41 1.62 -1.64 21.68
CA SER A 41 3.06 -1.61 21.37
C SER A 41 3.60 -2.70 20.45
N LEU A 42 3.50 -2.48 19.14
CA LEU A 42 4.60 -2.87 18.26
C LEU A 42 5.82 -2.01 18.64
N THR A 43 6.77 -2.58 19.38
CA THR A 43 8.03 -1.88 19.69
C THR A 43 8.94 -1.94 18.46
N ALA A 44 9.84 -0.97 18.33
CA ALA A 44 10.86 -0.97 17.28
C ALA A 44 11.71 -2.26 17.32
N GLU A 45 11.92 -2.82 18.52
CA GLU A 45 12.62 -4.07 18.74
C GLU A 45 11.86 -5.26 18.13
N VAL A 46 10.57 -5.41 18.42
CA VAL A 46 9.73 -6.49 17.85
C VAL A 46 9.67 -6.37 16.33
N PHE A 47 9.56 -5.16 15.78
CA PHE A 47 9.60 -4.93 14.34
C PHE A 47 10.95 -5.36 13.74
N THR A 48 12.06 -4.93 14.34
CA THR A 48 13.40 -5.25 13.86
C THR A 48 13.66 -6.74 13.90
N THR A 49 13.40 -7.39 15.04
CA THR A 49 13.58 -8.84 15.19
C THR A 49 12.76 -9.62 14.16
N PHE A 50 11.49 -9.26 13.97
CA PHE A 50 10.62 -9.95 13.01
C PHE A 50 11.16 -9.89 11.58
N TYR A 51 11.59 -8.72 11.11
CA TYR A 51 12.08 -8.58 9.74
C TYR A 51 13.47 -9.17 9.54
N THR A 52 14.36 -9.07 10.53
CA THR A 52 15.68 -9.72 10.47
C THR A 52 15.53 -11.24 10.39
N GLU A 53 14.72 -11.85 11.27
CA GLU A 53 14.48 -13.30 11.23
C GLU A 53 13.82 -13.75 9.92
N LYS A 54 12.91 -12.94 9.38
CA LYS A 54 12.28 -13.22 8.09
C LYS A 54 13.31 -13.22 6.96
N ILE A 55 14.20 -12.23 6.92
CA ILE A 55 15.26 -12.14 5.90
C ILE A 55 16.20 -13.33 6.02
N ASP A 56 16.64 -13.67 7.24
CA ASP A 56 17.54 -14.81 7.46
C ASP A 56 16.93 -16.13 7.00
N LYS A 57 15.65 -16.37 7.32
CA LYS A 57 14.91 -17.56 6.85
C LYS A 57 14.87 -17.62 5.32
N ILE A 58 14.59 -16.50 4.66
CA ILE A 58 14.58 -16.41 3.20
C ILE A 58 15.97 -16.70 2.64
N CYS A 59 17.02 -16.08 3.19
CA CYS A 59 18.41 -16.30 2.77
C CYS A 59 18.84 -17.78 2.91
N GLN A 60 18.44 -18.45 3.99
CA GLN A 60 18.71 -19.88 4.21
C GLN A 60 18.04 -20.78 3.17
N THR A 61 16.90 -20.37 2.57
CA THR A 61 16.28 -21.15 1.49
C THR A 61 17.12 -21.18 0.20
N PHE A 62 18.05 -20.24 0.04
CA PHE A 62 18.91 -20.14 -1.15
C PHE A 62 20.24 -20.91 -1.03
N THR A 63 20.59 -21.46 0.14
CA THR A 63 21.91 -22.07 0.37
C THR A 63 22.10 -23.46 -0.27
N SER A 64 21.06 -24.03 -0.89
CA SER A 64 21.10 -25.43 -1.34
C SER A 64 21.20 -25.65 -2.86
N ALA A 65 21.47 -24.62 -3.66
CA ALA A 65 21.82 -24.86 -5.07
C ALA A 65 23.32 -25.19 -5.16
N PRO A 66 23.73 -26.41 -5.59
CA PRO A 66 25.11 -26.63 -5.98
C PRO A 66 25.44 -25.60 -7.06
N THR A 67 26.54 -24.88 -6.88
CA THR A 67 27.13 -24.04 -7.93
C THR A 67 27.63 -24.98 -9.03
N SER A 68 26.72 -25.52 -9.82
CA SER A 68 27.04 -26.02 -11.14
C SER A 68 27.54 -24.80 -11.89
N SER A 69 28.85 -24.74 -12.08
CA SER A 69 29.52 -23.75 -12.90
C SER A 69 29.08 -23.98 -14.35
N THR A 70 27.84 -23.64 -14.68
CA THR A 70 27.40 -23.50 -16.05
C THR A 70 28.17 -22.30 -16.57
N SER A 71 29.22 -22.58 -17.34
CA SER A 71 29.94 -21.58 -18.12
C SER A 71 28.96 -21.04 -19.16
N HIS A 72 28.06 -20.16 -18.74
CA HIS A 72 27.28 -19.33 -19.63
C HIS A 72 28.28 -18.35 -20.22
N SER A 73 28.61 -18.57 -21.49
CA SER A 73 29.39 -17.62 -22.29
C SER A 73 28.81 -16.23 -22.06
N GLN A 74 29.57 -15.39 -21.38
CA GLN A 74 29.19 -14.03 -21.02
C GLN A 74 29.24 -13.17 -22.29
N HIS A 75 28.36 -13.42 -23.25
CA HIS A 75 27.92 -12.36 -24.16
C HIS A 75 27.02 -11.42 -23.35
N SER A 76 27.64 -10.68 -22.43
CA SER A 76 27.02 -9.55 -21.75
C SER A 76 26.92 -8.43 -22.77
N VAL A 77 25.94 -8.51 -23.65
CA VAL A 77 25.46 -7.33 -24.37
C VAL A 77 24.70 -6.56 -23.32
N THR A 78 25.41 -5.73 -22.54
CA THR A 78 24.75 -4.75 -21.69
C THR A 78 24.00 -3.80 -22.63
N PRO A 79 22.66 -3.74 -22.59
CA PRO A 79 21.93 -2.78 -23.39
C PRO A 79 22.38 -1.38 -22.93
N SER A 80 23.05 -0.65 -23.82
CA SER A 80 23.51 0.71 -23.56
C SER A 80 22.45 1.67 -24.08
N LEU A 81 21.80 2.41 -23.18
CA LEU A 81 20.87 3.48 -23.52
C LEU A 81 21.67 4.73 -23.92
N LYS A 82 22.32 4.67 -25.08
CA LYS A 82 23.16 5.78 -25.58
C LYS A 82 22.34 7.00 -25.98
N GLN A 83 21.06 6.80 -26.28
CA GLN A 83 20.18 7.84 -26.75
C GLN A 83 18.73 7.48 -26.43
N LEU A 84 17.96 8.46 -25.96
CA LEU A 84 16.52 8.37 -25.83
C LEU A 84 15.88 9.15 -26.97
N SER A 85 14.74 8.65 -27.46
CA SER A 85 13.93 9.39 -28.42
C SER A 85 13.29 10.60 -27.74
N THR A 86 13.21 11.71 -28.46
CA THR A 86 12.52 12.91 -27.96
C THR A 86 11.02 12.66 -27.92
N VAL A 87 10.34 13.23 -26.92
CA VAL A 87 8.89 13.16 -26.78
C VAL A 87 8.22 14.29 -27.55
N THR A 88 7.06 14.00 -28.15
CA THR A 88 6.20 14.99 -28.80
C THR A 88 5.32 15.73 -27.79
N ALA A 89 4.85 16.92 -28.16
CA ALA A 89 3.96 17.70 -27.30
C ALA A 89 2.65 16.93 -27.02
N GLU A 90 2.11 16.23 -28.01
CA GLU A 90 0.89 15.45 -27.91
C GLU A 90 1.04 14.28 -26.93
N GLU A 91 2.17 13.58 -26.97
CA GLU A 91 2.49 12.52 -26.01
C GLU A 91 2.57 13.07 -24.59
N VAL A 92 3.24 14.22 -24.39
CA VAL A 92 3.31 14.88 -23.07
C VAL A 92 1.92 15.24 -22.56
N LEU A 93 1.06 15.83 -23.41
CA LEU A 93 -0.30 16.20 -23.04
C LEU A 93 -1.14 14.97 -22.67
N GLN A 94 -1.01 13.89 -23.44
CA GLN A 94 -1.70 12.63 -23.17
C GLN A 94 -1.26 12.05 -21.83
N ILE A 95 0.04 12.05 -21.53
CA ILE A 95 0.58 11.57 -20.25
C ILE A 95 -0.01 12.38 -19.10
N ILE A 96 0.08 13.71 -19.15
CA ILE A 96 -0.41 14.60 -18.08
C ILE A 96 -1.90 14.34 -17.80
N ARG A 97 -2.72 14.19 -18.85
CA ARG A 97 -4.17 13.93 -18.72
C ARG A 97 -4.50 12.53 -18.23
N SER A 98 -3.65 11.55 -18.50
CA SER A 98 -3.86 10.16 -18.05
C SER A 98 -3.49 9.94 -16.57
N CYS A 99 -2.71 10.85 -15.97
CA CYS A 99 -2.31 10.74 -14.59
C CYS A 99 -3.50 10.89 -13.63
N ASN A 100 -3.52 10.09 -12.56
CA ASN A 100 -4.39 10.34 -11.44
C ASN A 100 -4.02 11.68 -10.80
N PRO A 101 -4.99 12.56 -10.49
CA PRO A 101 -4.72 13.89 -9.95
C PRO A 101 -4.39 13.83 -8.45
N ASN A 102 -3.29 13.13 -8.12
CA ASN A 102 -2.77 13.05 -6.77
C ASN A 102 -1.91 14.28 -6.50
N THR A 103 -2.18 14.99 -5.41
CA THR A 103 -1.48 16.21 -5.03
C THR A 103 -0.86 16.02 -3.64
N SER A 104 0.43 16.33 -3.52
CA SER A 104 1.13 16.42 -2.25
C SER A 104 0.85 17.77 -1.58
N SER A 105 0.86 17.82 -0.25
CA SER A 105 0.73 19.08 0.49
C SER A 105 1.90 20.06 0.28
N LEU A 106 3.00 19.58 -0.29
CA LEU A 106 4.19 20.38 -0.62
C LEU A 106 4.19 20.86 -2.07
N ASP A 107 3.24 20.44 -2.89
CA ASP A 107 3.21 20.85 -4.29
C ASP A 107 2.75 22.31 -4.40
N PRO A 108 3.42 23.14 -5.21
CA PRO A 108 3.07 24.54 -5.38
C PRO A 108 1.75 24.74 -6.14
N ILE A 109 1.27 23.72 -6.86
CA ILE A 109 0.03 23.74 -7.63
C ILE A 109 -0.67 22.39 -7.53
N PRO A 110 -2.02 22.35 -7.36
CA PRO A 110 -2.76 21.11 -7.42
C PRO A 110 -2.68 20.44 -8.80
N SER A 111 -2.62 19.11 -8.81
CA SER A 111 -2.46 18.29 -10.02
C SER A 111 -3.64 18.45 -10.99
N THR A 112 -4.85 18.63 -10.47
CA THR A 112 -6.05 18.96 -11.27
C THR A 112 -5.90 20.29 -12.01
N MET A 113 -5.32 21.29 -11.33
CA MET A 113 -5.10 22.61 -11.91
C MET A 113 -4.00 22.55 -12.97
N LEU A 114 -2.89 21.84 -12.69
CA LEU A 114 -1.83 21.58 -13.67
C LEU A 114 -2.38 20.89 -14.93
N GLN A 115 -3.23 19.87 -14.78
CA GLN A 115 -3.88 19.19 -15.90
C GLN A 115 -4.75 20.15 -16.73
N THR A 116 -5.45 21.07 -16.08
CA THR A 116 -6.32 22.06 -16.73
C THR A 116 -5.51 23.03 -17.58
N ILE A 117 -4.40 23.56 -17.05
CA ILE A 117 -3.54 24.53 -17.74
C ILE A 117 -2.43 23.87 -18.59
N SER A 118 -2.38 22.53 -18.61
CA SER A 118 -1.34 21.79 -19.33
C SER A 118 -1.22 22.11 -20.83
N PRO A 119 -2.30 22.45 -21.58
CA PRO A 119 -2.16 22.83 -22.99
C PRO A 119 -1.33 24.11 -23.16
N ASP A 120 -1.46 25.07 -22.25
CA ASP A 120 -0.76 26.36 -22.32
C ASP A 120 0.72 26.23 -21.92
N LEU A 121 1.03 25.29 -21.03
CA LEU A 121 2.39 25.00 -20.56
C LEU A 121 3.13 23.98 -21.45
N LEU A 122 2.43 23.39 -22.43
CA LEU A 122 2.92 22.25 -23.18
C LEU A 122 4.25 22.48 -23.90
N PRO A 123 4.48 23.61 -24.59
CA PRO A 123 5.75 23.86 -25.27
C PRO A 123 6.91 23.88 -24.27
N PHE A 124 6.73 24.53 -23.12
CA PHE A 124 7.74 24.65 -22.08
C PHE A 124 8.09 23.29 -21.47
N ILE A 125 7.08 22.51 -21.08
CA ILE A 125 7.28 21.18 -20.49
C ILE A 125 7.99 20.25 -21.47
N THR A 126 7.59 20.27 -22.76
CA THR A 126 8.20 19.44 -23.81
C THR A 126 9.67 19.80 -24.03
N THR A 127 10.02 21.09 -24.04
CA THR A 127 11.41 21.55 -24.12
C THR A 127 12.24 21.08 -22.92
N VAL A 128 11.71 21.16 -21.71
CA VAL A 128 12.40 20.71 -20.49
C VAL A 128 12.70 19.21 -20.55
N ILE A 129 11.74 18.38 -20.97
CA ILE A 129 11.91 16.93 -21.06
C ILE A 129 12.97 16.55 -22.11
N ASN A 130 12.98 17.22 -23.26
CA ASN A 130 13.89 16.92 -24.36
C ASN A 130 15.26 17.63 -24.24
N GLY A 131 15.48 18.47 -23.23
CA GLY A 131 16.67 19.31 -23.09
C GLY A 131 17.87 18.64 -22.40
N SER A 132 17.83 17.32 -22.19
CA SER A 132 18.89 16.54 -21.49
C SER A 132 19.79 15.77 -22.44
#